data_AF-A0A139C7J1-F1
#
_entry.id   AF-A0A139C7J1-F1
#
_cell.length_a   1.000
_cell.length_b   1.000
_cell.length_c   1.000
_cell.angle_alpha   90.00
_cell.angle_beta   90.00
_cell.angle_gamma   90.00
#
_symmetry.space_group_name_H-M   'P 1'
#
loop_
_entity.id
_entity.type
_entity.pdbx_description
1 polymer ?
#
loop_
_entity_poly.entity_id
_entity_poly.type
_entity_poly.pdbx_seq_one_letter_code
_entity_poly.pdbx_strand_id
1 'polypeptide(L)'
;MLIKELKVLDLAQIEEALQEKFNKDLTTGQQRHIIFWYDEEEEFVDEIDELELDDVKVWKLTGNNNFATKYQLEVVDQESNYLVYSSQPKPDKRENWLLDIISYSQSFSANRITLIMQDFGLGDNKSLRPVFKKYKRFFDNKKRYAKLKSYNLEEYTEEGLDIAFLSVLCNLKAPNLENAVKKILMDSLHNDENKYLSEIRKFGDEATFWSLVADNYGYSAEEKSLKDLMLSLIITNLEHNLTIELPTEWQTYLLDRESNSIVFVDHWMNHTTDAERYDEIVTQLEEELKLKDYIADWELKDYLQCDTFKIFDVTIINRIINNLLNDLDDFDRYQEIISIRRTKHWYQEFSAAYEAIYWAIELFKTQKIYNKRIKQEQANDLFNRYITEYHLTDKAYRKFYAAYDNLEDKDLILNL
;
A
#
# COMPACT_ATOMS: atom_id res chain seq x y z
N MET A 1 -17.86 -24.19 7.33
CA MET A 1 -18.10 -23.64 8.68
C MET A 1 -18.34 -22.14 8.61
N LEU A 2 -17.42 -21.20 8.86
CA LEU A 2 -17.81 -19.79 9.09
C LEU A 2 -18.59 -18.98 7.99
N ILE A 3 -18.76 -19.44 6.73
CA ILE A 3 -19.48 -18.72 5.63
C ILE A 3 -20.92 -19.10 5.84
N LYS A 4 -21.14 -20.39 6.16
CA LYS A 4 -22.30 -20.85 6.89
C LYS A 4 -22.49 -20.02 8.16
N GLU A 5 -21.51 -19.77 9.03
CA GLU A 5 -21.76 -18.95 10.25
C GLU A 5 -22.09 -17.46 10.00
N LEU A 6 -21.52 -16.79 8.99
CA LEU A 6 -21.88 -15.41 8.63
C LEU A 6 -23.21 -15.35 7.88
N LYS A 7 -23.48 -16.32 6.98
CA LYS A 7 -24.81 -16.55 6.40
C LYS A 7 -25.83 -16.85 7.50
N VAL A 8 -25.46 -17.65 8.51
CA VAL A 8 -26.26 -18.00 9.68
C VAL A 8 -26.42 -16.81 10.62
N LEU A 9 -25.45 -15.88 10.70
CA LEU A 9 -25.60 -14.66 11.49
C LEU A 9 -26.55 -13.68 10.78
N ASP A 10 -26.38 -13.50 9.45
CA ASP A 10 -27.29 -12.72 8.61
C ASP A 10 -28.71 -13.34 8.63
N LEU A 11 -28.83 -14.67 8.47
CA LEU A 11 -30.09 -15.42 8.57
C LEU A 11 -30.70 -15.31 9.97
N ALA A 12 -29.94 -15.51 11.04
CA ALA A 12 -30.46 -15.46 12.40
C ALA A 12 -30.98 -14.07 12.76
N GLN A 13 -30.32 -13.00 12.32
CA GLN A 13 -30.84 -11.63 12.49
C GLN A 13 -32.12 -11.41 11.67
N ILE A 14 -32.20 -11.96 10.46
CA ILE A 14 -33.41 -11.91 9.62
C ILE A 14 -34.54 -12.74 10.25
N GLU A 15 -34.25 -13.94 10.75
CA GLU A 15 -35.15 -14.82 11.47
C GLU A 15 -35.69 -14.11 12.71
N GLU A 16 -34.82 -13.53 13.54
CA GLU A 16 -35.24 -12.77 14.72
C GLU A 16 -36.15 -11.58 14.34
N ALA A 17 -35.78 -10.81 13.32
CA ALA A 17 -36.56 -9.66 12.86
C ALA A 17 -37.91 -10.07 12.23
N LEU A 18 -37.95 -11.18 11.50
CA LEU A 18 -39.18 -11.74 10.94
C LEU A 18 -40.05 -12.33 12.06
N GLN A 19 -39.47 -13.09 12.98
CA GLN A 19 -40.18 -13.69 14.10
C GLN A 19 -40.78 -12.62 15.01
N GLU A 20 -40.07 -11.52 15.27
CA GLU A 20 -40.61 -10.36 16.01
C GLU A 20 -41.84 -9.76 15.29
N LYS A 21 -41.84 -9.74 13.95
CA LYS A 21 -43.00 -9.29 13.17
C LYS A 21 -44.17 -10.28 13.21
N PHE A 22 -43.89 -11.58 13.16
CA PHE A 22 -44.91 -12.63 13.24
C PHE A 22 -45.50 -12.77 14.66
N ASN A 23 -44.75 -12.43 15.70
CA ASN A 23 -45.19 -12.48 17.09
C ASN A 23 -45.97 -11.22 17.55
N LYS A 24 -46.05 -10.18 16.71
CA LYS A 24 -46.83 -8.97 17.03
C LYS A 24 -48.33 -9.27 17.06
N ASP A 25 -49.06 -8.54 17.88
CA ASP A 25 -50.52 -8.65 17.92
C ASP A 25 -51.13 -8.36 16.54
N LEU A 26 -52.17 -9.10 16.18
CA LEU A 26 -52.93 -8.87 14.96
C LEU A 26 -53.59 -7.50 15.01
N THR A 27 -53.43 -6.72 13.94
CA THR A 27 -54.10 -5.42 13.82
C THR A 27 -55.53 -5.58 13.28
N THR A 28 -56.34 -4.53 13.41
CA THR A 28 -57.77 -4.57 13.08
C THR A 28 -58.02 -5.08 11.65
N GLY A 29 -58.69 -6.22 11.53
CA GLY A 29 -59.05 -6.85 10.25
C GLY A 29 -58.09 -7.97 9.80
N GLN A 30 -56.96 -8.16 10.47
CA GLN A 30 -56.07 -9.30 10.24
C GLN A 30 -56.51 -10.51 11.06
N GLN A 31 -56.65 -11.67 10.41
CA GLN A 31 -56.92 -12.95 11.08
C GLN A 31 -55.64 -13.77 11.33
N ARG A 32 -54.55 -13.39 10.66
CA ARG A 32 -53.23 -14.03 10.67
C ARG A 32 -52.20 -13.06 10.11
N HIS A 33 -50.93 -13.42 10.19
CA HIS A 33 -49.82 -12.66 9.60
C HIS A 33 -49.44 -13.20 8.22
N ILE A 34 -49.53 -12.32 7.22
CA ILE A 34 -48.92 -12.52 5.91
C ILE A 34 -47.87 -11.43 5.75
N ILE A 35 -46.63 -11.83 5.47
CA ILE A 35 -45.52 -10.90 5.26
C ILE A 35 -44.96 -11.12 3.86
N PHE A 36 -44.94 -10.08 3.04
CA PHE A 36 -44.28 -10.10 1.73
C PHE A 36 -42.85 -9.60 1.83
N TRP A 37 -41.90 -10.41 1.38
CA TRP A 37 -40.50 -10.04 1.23
C TRP A 37 -40.11 -10.03 -0.25
N TYR A 38 -39.87 -8.83 -0.78
CA TYR A 38 -39.32 -8.63 -2.12
C TYR A 38 -37.82 -8.37 -2.02
N ASP A 39 -37.04 -9.34 -2.47
CA ASP A 39 -35.58 -9.34 -2.52
C ASP A 39 -35.13 -9.05 -3.95
N GLU A 40 -35.28 -7.79 -4.37
CA GLU A 40 -35.00 -7.32 -5.75
C GLU A 40 -33.54 -7.54 -6.19
N GLU A 41 -32.62 -7.64 -5.24
CA GLU A 41 -31.18 -7.83 -5.49
C GLU A 41 -30.75 -9.31 -5.43
N GLU A 42 -31.72 -10.22 -5.27
CA GLU A 42 -31.53 -11.66 -5.17
C GLU A 42 -30.49 -12.07 -4.10
N GLU A 43 -30.40 -11.32 -3.00
CA GLU A 43 -29.36 -11.49 -1.99
C GLU A 43 -29.55 -12.73 -1.11
N PHE A 44 -30.76 -13.31 -1.08
CA PHE A 44 -31.16 -14.37 -0.14
C PHE A 44 -31.79 -15.60 -0.83
N VAL A 45 -31.67 -15.72 -2.15
CA VAL A 45 -32.30 -16.80 -2.94
C VAL A 45 -31.83 -18.19 -2.53
N ASP A 46 -30.55 -18.32 -2.18
CA ASP A 46 -29.94 -19.59 -1.77
C ASP A 46 -30.21 -19.90 -0.28
N GLU A 47 -30.51 -18.89 0.52
CA GLU A 47 -30.68 -18.95 1.97
C GLU A 47 -32.13 -19.12 2.43
N ILE A 48 -33.10 -18.65 1.64
CA ILE A 48 -34.51 -18.59 2.04
C ILE A 48 -35.12 -19.96 2.38
N ASP A 49 -34.59 -21.05 1.82
CA ASP A 49 -35.02 -22.43 2.14
C ASP A 49 -34.45 -22.94 3.47
N GLU A 50 -33.39 -22.31 3.99
CA GLU A 50 -32.76 -22.64 5.27
C GLU A 50 -33.44 -21.91 6.46
N LEU A 51 -34.39 -21.01 6.18
CA LEU A 51 -34.98 -20.10 7.15
C LEU A 51 -35.98 -20.83 8.05
N GLU A 52 -35.72 -20.85 9.36
CA GLU A 52 -36.56 -21.52 10.36
C GLU A 52 -37.39 -20.47 11.14
N LEU A 53 -38.70 -20.43 10.89
CA LEU A 53 -39.65 -19.57 11.61
C LEU A 53 -40.70 -20.42 12.32
N ASP A 54 -40.96 -20.10 13.59
CA ASP A 54 -41.97 -20.79 14.38
C ASP A 54 -43.38 -20.40 13.90
N ASP A 55 -44.23 -21.40 13.62
CA ASP A 55 -45.62 -21.27 13.18
C ASP A 55 -45.83 -20.43 11.90
N VAL A 56 -44.84 -20.42 11.00
CA VAL A 56 -44.89 -19.68 9.72
C VAL A 56 -44.52 -20.59 8.55
N LYS A 57 -45.29 -20.51 7.46
CA LYS A 57 -45.01 -21.20 6.20
C LYS A 57 -44.29 -20.27 5.22
N VAL A 58 -43.16 -20.71 4.66
CA VAL A 58 -42.45 -19.98 3.61
C VAL A 58 -43.02 -20.35 2.23
N TRP A 59 -43.43 -19.34 1.45
CA TRP A 59 -44.00 -19.51 0.11
C TRP A 59 -43.26 -18.65 -0.92
N LYS A 60 -42.68 -19.28 -1.95
CA LYS A 60 -41.89 -18.58 -2.97
C LYS A 60 -42.74 -18.17 -4.18
N LEU A 61 -42.65 -16.91 -4.55
CA LEU A 61 -43.14 -16.38 -5.82
C LEU A 61 -42.12 -16.66 -6.92
N THR A 62 -42.60 -17.17 -8.05
CA THR A 62 -41.78 -17.50 -9.24
C THR A 62 -42.15 -16.65 -10.45
N GLY A 63 -42.98 -15.62 -10.27
CA GLY A 63 -43.58 -14.81 -11.33
C GLY A 63 -44.75 -15.50 -12.07
N ASN A 64 -44.72 -16.83 -12.19
CA ASN A 64 -45.73 -17.62 -12.91
C ASN A 64 -46.78 -18.26 -12.01
N ASN A 65 -46.65 -18.15 -10.68
CA ASN A 65 -47.55 -18.79 -9.72
C ASN A 65 -48.50 -17.82 -9.00
N ASN A 66 -48.64 -16.56 -9.45
CA ASN A 66 -49.46 -15.55 -8.77
C ASN A 66 -50.90 -15.99 -8.50
N PHE A 67 -51.57 -16.62 -9.47
CA PHE A 67 -52.92 -17.15 -9.27
C PHE A 67 -52.95 -18.28 -8.24
N ALA A 68 -51.99 -19.21 -8.31
CA ALA A 68 -51.87 -20.29 -7.34
C ALA A 68 -51.59 -19.77 -5.92
N THR A 69 -50.72 -18.75 -5.78
CA THR A 69 -50.46 -18.08 -4.50
C THR A 69 -51.74 -17.45 -3.95
N LYS A 70 -52.49 -16.73 -4.78
CA LYS A 70 -53.76 -16.11 -4.37
C LYS A 70 -54.76 -17.15 -3.89
N TYR A 71 -54.93 -18.23 -4.65
CA TYR A 71 -55.82 -19.33 -4.29
C TYR A 71 -55.38 -20.04 -3.00
N GLN A 72 -54.07 -20.26 -2.84
CA GLN A 72 -53.51 -20.88 -1.64
C GLN A 72 -53.83 -20.06 -0.39
N LEU A 73 -53.56 -18.76 -0.43
CA LEU A 73 -53.75 -17.87 0.72
C LEU A 73 -55.23 -17.62 0.99
N GLU A 74 -56.05 -17.35 -0.02
CA GLU A 74 -57.44 -16.93 0.20
C GLU A 74 -58.45 -18.08 0.32
N VAL A 75 -58.13 -19.29 -0.17
CA VAL A 75 -59.09 -20.39 -0.26
C VAL A 75 -58.61 -21.66 0.43
N VAL A 76 -57.37 -22.09 0.17
CA VAL A 76 -56.89 -23.40 0.63
C VAL A 76 -56.51 -23.38 2.10
N ASP A 77 -55.71 -22.41 2.51
CA ASP A 77 -55.18 -22.31 3.87
C ASP A 77 -55.46 -20.91 4.38
N GLN A 78 -56.53 -20.78 5.17
CA GLN A 78 -57.02 -19.51 5.73
C GLN A 78 -56.49 -19.24 7.15
N GLU A 79 -55.77 -20.19 7.76
CA GLU A 79 -55.42 -20.14 9.19
C GLU A 79 -53.92 -19.92 9.43
N SER A 80 -53.05 -20.45 8.57
CA SER A 80 -51.59 -20.42 8.80
C SER A 80 -50.98 -19.04 8.52
N ASN A 81 -49.93 -18.66 9.24
CA ASN A 81 -49.10 -17.49 8.89
C ASN A 81 -48.20 -17.80 7.70
N TYR A 82 -47.93 -16.79 6.86
CA TYR A 82 -47.11 -16.96 5.65
C TYR A 82 -46.04 -15.87 5.50
N LEU A 83 -44.82 -16.30 5.21
CA LEU A 83 -43.78 -15.48 4.60
C LEU A 83 -43.80 -15.71 3.08
N VAL A 84 -44.24 -14.71 2.32
CA VAL A 84 -44.27 -14.75 0.85
C VAL A 84 -43.00 -14.08 0.32
N TYR A 85 -42.05 -14.89 -0.14
CA TYR A 85 -40.75 -14.42 -0.66
C TYR A 85 -40.77 -14.29 -2.19
N SER A 86 -40.12 -13.27 -2.73
CA SER A 86 -39.92 -13.05 -4.16
C SER A 86 -38.52 -12.55 -4.43
N SER A 87 -37.79 -13.20 -5.34
CA SER A 87 -36.52 -12.69 -5.88
C SER A 87 -36.71 -11.60 -6.93
N GLN A 88 -37.95 -11.40 -7.41
CA GLN A 88 -38.30 -10.35 -8.35
C GLN A 88 -38.76 -9.07 -7.64
N PRO A 89 -38.55 -7.89 -8.24
CA PRO A 89 -39.06 -6.62 -7.71
C PRO A 89 -40.57 -6.65 -7.55
N LYS A 90 -41.08 -5.82 -6.62
CA LYS A 90 -42.52 -5.67 -6.42
C LYS A 90 -43.18 -5.15 -7.70
N PRO A 91 -44.16 -5.87 -8.29
CA PRO A 91 -44.82 -5.41 -9.51
C PRO A 91 -45.61 -4.12 -9.29
N ASP A 92 -45.73 -3.34 -10.37
CA ASP A 92 -46.58 -2.15 -10.41
C ASP A 92 -48.02 -2.47 -10.03
N LYS A 93 -48.72 -1.51 -9.40
CA LYS A 93 -50.07 -1.73 -8.84
C LYS A 93 -51.06 -2.32 -9.85
N ARG A 94 -50.98 -1.93 -11.12
CA ARG A 94 -51.88 -2.42 -12.17
C ARG A 94 -51.61 -3.86 -12.60
N GLU A 95 -50.38 -4.33 -12.41
CA GLU A 95 -49.91 -5.64 -12.83
C GLU A 95 -49.79 -6.61 -11.64
N ASN A 96 -50.00 -6.13 -10.42
CA ASN A 96 -49.85 -6.90 -9.20
C ASN A 96 -51.14 -7.65 -8.83
N TRP A 97 -51.20 -8.93 -9.19
CA TRP A 97 -52.34 -9.82 -8.92
C TRP A 97 -52.63 -10.04 -7.43
N LEU A 98 -51.62 -9.84 -6.58
CA LEU A 98 -51.66 -10.03 -5.14
C LEU A 98 -51.86 -8.70 -4.40
N LEU A 99 -52.13 -7.59 -5.10
CA LEU A 99 -52.22 -6.26 -4.49
C LEU A 99 -53.27 -6.17 -3.38
N ASP A 100 -54.38 -6.86 -3.54
CA ASP A 100 -55.44 -6.93 -2.54
C ASP A 100 -54.95 -7.61 -1.25
N ILE A 101 -54.22 -8.72 -1.37
CA ILE A 101 -53.57 -9.41 -0.25
C ILE A 101 -52.52 -8.50 0.38
N ILE A 102 -51.68 -7.89 -0.44
CA ILE A 102 -50.61 -6.99 0.00
C ILE A 102 -51.18 -5.84 0.85
N SER A 103 -52.37 -5.35 0.50
CA SER A 103 -53.01 -4.19 1.14
C SER A 103 -53.42 -4.42 2.60
N TYR A 104 -53.70 -5.67 2.99
CA TYR A 104 -53.99 -6.02 4.39
C TYR A 104 -52.85 -6.79 5.08
N SER A 105 -51.79 -7.12 4.34
CA SER A 105 -50.58 -7.79 4.81
C SER A 105 -49.50 -6.79 5.28
N GLN A 106 -48.36 -7.31 5.77
CA GLN A 106 -47.17 -6.51 6.02
C GLN A 106 -46.11 -6.71 4.93
N SER A 107 -45.22 -5.74 4.76
CA SER A 107 -44.01 -5.90 3.92
C SER A 107 -42.76 -5.99 4.78
N PHE A 108 -41.81 -6.79 4.33
CA PHE A 108 -40.46 -6.91 4.85
C PHE A 108 -39.46 -6.68 3.71
N SER A 109 -38.31 -6.13 4.06
CA SER A 109 -37.16 -5.98 3.17
C SER A 109 -35.93 -6.00 4.06
N ALA A 110 -35.08 -6.99 3.84
CA ALA A 110 -33.72 -7.00 4.37
C ALA A 110 -32.78 -6.62 3.24
N ASN A 111 -31.78 -5.79 3.56
CA ASN A 111 -30.70 -5.46 2.65
C ASN A 111 -29.41 -5.89 3.33
N ARG A 112 -28.62 -6.76 2.69
CA ARG A 112 -27.40 -7.32 3.27
C ARG A 112 -26.40 -6.24 3.65
N ILE A 113 -26.34 -5.13 2.90
CA ILE A 113 -25.53 -3.97 3.27
C ILE A 113 -26.01 -3.32 4.56
N THR A 114 -27.32 -3.25 4.82
CA THR A 114 -27.87 -2.70 6.07
C THR A 114 -27.50 -3.57 7.27
N LEU A 115 -27.56 -4.90 7.14
CA LEU A 115 -27.14 -5.83 8.19
C LEU A 115 -25.64 -5.72 8.47
N ILE A 116 -24.82 -5.71 7.39
CA ILE A 116 -23.38 -5.49 7.51
C ILE A 116 -23.10 -4.18 8.22
N MET A 117 -23.75 -3.07 7.83
CA MET A 117 -23.56 -1.77 8.48
C MET A 117 -23.98 -1.79 9.95
N GLN A 118 -25.09 -2.44 10.30
CA GLN A 118 -25.53 -2.60 11.69
C GLN A 118 -24.48 -3.32 12.55
N ASP A 119 -23.83 -4.32 11.98
CA ASP A 119 -22.72 -5.07 12.60
C ASP A 119 -21.47 -4.21 12.88
N PHE A 120 -21.32 -3.07 12.19
CA PHE A 120 -20.30 -2.05 12.47
C PHE A 120 -20.85 -0.88 13.32
N GLY A 121 -22.10 -0.95 13.80
CA GLY A 121 -22.76 0.12 14.54
C GLY A 121 -23.25 1.29 13.66
N LEU A 122 -23.38 1.07 12.34
CA LEU A 122 -23.65 2.10 11.32
C LEU A 122 -25.01 1.94 10.63
N GLY A 123 -25.93 1.12 11.16
CA GLY A 123 -27.20 0.76 10.49
C GLY A 123 -28.02 1.96 9.99
N ASP A 124 -28.03 3.08 10.74
CA ASP A 124 -28.79 4.29 10.40
C ASP A 124 -27.99 5.32 9.59
N ASN A 125 -26.69 5.08 9.36
CA ASN A 125 -25.81 6.03 8.70
C ASN A 125 -25.96 5.99 7.17
N LYS A 126 -26.87 6.81 6.64
CA LYS A 126 -27.17 6.85 5.20
C LYS A 126 -26.01 7.35 4.34
N SER A 127 -25.09 8.18 4.85
CA SER A 127 -23.99 8.73 4.04
C SER A 127 -22.94 7.68 3.70
N LEU A 128 -22.69 6.72 4.59
CA LEU A 128 -21.70 5.66 4.36
C LEU A 128 -22.24 4.47 3.55
N ARG A 129 -23.56 4.38 3.37
CA ARG A 129 -24.20 3.27 2.63
C ARG A 129 -23.67 3.08 1.20
N PRO A 130 -23.39 4.12 0.41
CA PRO A 130 -22.77 3.98 -0.91
C PRO A 130 -21.40 3.29 -0.85
N VAL A 131 -20.58 3.57 0.17
CA VAL A 131 -19.25 2.94 0.34
C VAL A 131 -19.41 1.44 0.57
N PHE A 132 -20.30 1.02 1.48
CA PHE A 132 -20.53 -0.41 1.70
C PHE A 132 -21.11 -1.11 0.46
N LYS A 133 -21.99 -0.44 -0.30
CA LYS A 133 -22.47 -0.96 -1.58
C LYS A 133 -21.34 -1.13 -2.60
N LYS A 134 -20.42 -0.15 -2.70
CA LYS A 134 -19.23 -0.20 -3.57
C LYS A 134 -18.40 -1.45 -3.31
N TYR A 135 -18.26 -1.85 -2.04
CA TYR A 135 -17.49 -3.04 -1.64
C TYR A 135 -18.33 -4.31 -1.41
N LYS A 136 -19.52 -4.47 -2.01
CA LYS A 136 -20.40 -5.65 -1.77
C LYS A 136 -19.65 -7.00 -1.87
N ARG A 137 -18.81 -7.18 -2.90
CA ARG A 137 -17.99 -8.41 -3.12
C ARG A 137 -16.87 -8.63 -2.09
N PHE A 138 -16.41 -7.58 -1.43
CA PHE A 138 -15.42 -7.68 -0.37
C PHE A 138 -15.94 -8.58 0.76
N PHE A 139 -17.21 -8.37 1.14
CA PHE A 139 -17.86 -8.98 2.30
C PHE A 139 -18.20 -10.46 2.10
N ASP A 140 -18.20 -10.98 0.88
CA ASP A 140 -18.40 -12.41 0.61
C ASP A 140 -17.28 -13.30 1.18
N ASN A 141 -16.13 -12.70 1.52
CA ASN A 141 -15.02 -13.40 2.16
C ASN A 141 -14.90 -13.02 3.65
N LYS A 142 -15.18 -14.00 4.52
CA LYS A 142 -15.11 -13.82 5.98
C LYS A 142 -13.74 -13.43 6.51
N LYS A 143 -12.65 -13.88 5.89
CA LYS A 143 -11.30 -13.48 6.36
C LYS A 143 -11.13 -11.98 6.20
N ARG A 144 -11.64 -11.41 5.09
CA ARG A 144 -11.67 -9.97 4.85
C ARG A 144 -12.60 -9.26 5.83
N TYR A 145 -13.81 -9.78 6.00
CA TYR A 145 -14.80 -9.26 6.94
C TYR A 145 -14.28 -9.19 8.39
N ALA A 146 -13.80 -10.33 8.92
CA ALA A 146 -13.28 -10.41 10.28
C ALA A 146 -12.05 -9.52 10.48
N LYS A 147 -11.20 -9.43 9.45
CA LYS A 147 -10.03 -8.55 9.48
C LYS A 147 -10.42 -7.07 9.51
N LEU A 148 -11.41 -6.67 8.73
CA LEU A 148 -11.95 -5.30 8.79
C LEU A 148 -12.52 -4.99 10.19
N LYS A 149 -13.32 -5.89 10.77
CA LYS A 149 -13.79 -5.74 12.16
C LYS A 149 -12.66 -5.64 13.17
N SER A 150 -11.57 -6.39 12.97
CA SER A 150 -10.43 -6.37 13.89
C SER A 150 -9.67 -5.04 13.95
N TYR A 151 -9.84 -4.16 12.95
CA TYR A 151 -9.23 -2.83 12.98
C TYR A 151 -9.87 -1.90 14.00
N ASN A 152 -11.09 -2.18 14.45
CA ASN A 152 -11.79 -1.44 15.52
C ASN A 152 -11.66 0.09 15.37
N LEU A 153 -12.09 0.60 14.22
CA LEU A 153 -12.02 2.03 13.90
C LEU A 153 -12.79 2.85 14.93
N GLU A 154 -12.16 3.91 15.45
CA GLU A 154 -12.81 4.82 16.40
C GLU A 154 -13.90 5.65 15.73
N GLU A 155 -13.67 6.07 14.49
CA GLU A 155 -14.60 6.82 13.66
C GLU A 155 -14.66 6.25 12.25
N TYR A 156 -15.85 6.32 11.65
CA TYR A 156 -16.08 5.86 10.28
C TYR A 156 -16.31 7.06 9.37
N THR A 157 -15.33 7.35 8.52
CA THR A 157 -15.43 8.29 7.39
C THR A 157 -15.37 7.52 6.08
N GLU A 158 -15.78 8.14 4.97
CA GLU A 158 -15.70 7.49 3.65
C GLU A 158 -14.26 7.13 3.30
N GLU A 159 -13.34 8.10 3.39
CA GLU A 159 -11.91 7.92 3.15
C GLU A 159 -11.29 6.90 4.13
N GLY A 160 -11.62 6.98 5.42
CA GLY A 160 -11.09 6.05 6.43
C GLY A 160 -11.52 4.61 6.18
N LEU A 161 -12.77 4.41 5.73
CA LEU A 161 -13.25 3.11 5.28
C LEU A 161 -12.54 2.64 4.02
N ASP A 162 -12.39 3.50 3.02
CA ASP A 162 -11.67 3.18 1.78
C ASP A 162 -10.22 2.71 2.06
N ILE A 163 -9.51 3.43 2.93
CA ILE A 163 -8.17 3.05 3.41
C ILE A 163 -8.22 1.72 4.17
N ALA A 164 -9.24 1.49 5.00
CA ALA A 164 -9.38 0.23 5.73
C ALA A 164 -9.61 -0.96 4.79
N PHE A 165 -10.50 -0.84 3.80
CA PHE A 165 -10.73 -1.87 2.77
C PHE A 165 -9.44 -2.17 2.00
N LEU A 166 -8.76 -1.14 1.51
CA LEU A 166 -7.49 -1.26 0.80
C LEU A 166 -6.43 -1.96 1.66
N SER A 167 -6.34 -1.59 2.94
CA SER A 167 -5.41 -2.17 3.90
C SER A 167 -5.70 -3.64 4.17
N VAL A 168 -6.97 -4.05 4.21
CA VAL A 168 -7.34 -5.48 4.32
C VAL A 168 -6.92 -6.24 3.06
N LEU A 169 -7.18 -5.70 1.87
CA LEU A 169 -6.80 -6.32 0.58
C LEU A 169 -5.28 -6.46 0.44
N CYS A 170 -4.52 -5.49 0.95
CA CYS A 170 -3.06 -5.54 1.04
C CYS A 170 -2.58 -6.40 2.23
N ASN A 171 -3.47 -7.03 2.98
CA ASN A 171 -3.14 -7.87 4.14
C ASN A 171 -2.28 -7.14 5.20
N LEU A 172 -2.62 -5.90 5.54
CA LEU A 172 -1.94 -5.10 6.59
C LEU A 172 -2.46 -5.43 7.99
N LYS A 173 -1.77 -4.99 9.04
CA LYS A 173 -2.21 -5.21 10.44
C LYS A 173 -3.16 -4.12 10.94
N ALA A 174 -3.10 -2.93 10.34
CA ALA A 174 -3.91 -1.78 10.65
C ALA A 174 -4.20 -0.99 9.37
N PRO A 175 -5.25 -0.13 9.34
CA PRO A 175 -5.50 0.81 8.25
C PRO A 175 -4.31 1.76 8.08
N ASN A 176 -3.67 1.76 6.91
CA ASN A 176 -2.58 2.67 6.61
C ASN A 176 -2.35 2.74 5.09
N LEU A 177 -2.59 3.91 4.49
CA LEU A 177 -2.49 4.10 3.05
C LEU A 177 -1.05 3.93 2.53
N GLU A 178 -0.08 4.57 3.19
CA GLU A 178 1.34 4.50 2.82
C GLU A 178 1.83 3.05 2.75
N ASN A 179 1.56 2.26 3.78
CA ASN A 179 1.93 0.84 3.81
C ASN A 179 1.16 0.01 2.76
N ALA A 180 -0.07 0.40 2.40
CA ALA A 180 -0.81 -0.27 1.35
C ALA A 180 -0.17 0.01 -0.02
N VAL A 181 0.12 1.28 -0.33
CA VAL A 181 0.81 1.70 -1.56
C VAL A 181 2.19 1.04 -1.65
N LYS A 182 3.01 1.10 -0.58
CA LYS A 182 4.30 0.42 -0.51
C LYS A 182 4.17 -1.07 -0.83
N LYS A 183 3.18 -1.75 -0.24
CA LYS A 183 2.98 -3.19 -0.45
C LYS A 183 2.49 -3.54 -1.85
N ILE A 184 1.72 -2.67 -2.49
CA ILE A 184 1.34 -2.80 -3.89
C ILE A 184 2.60 -2.65 -4.76
N LEU A 185 3.40 -1.60 -4.55
CA LEU A 185 4.61 -1.33 -5.34
C LEU A 185 5.72 -2.38 -5.15
N MET A 186 5.81 -3.01 -3.98
CA MET A 186 6.74 -4.11 -3.71
C MET A 186 6.48 -5.38 -4.54
N ASP A 187 5.25 -5.60 -5.05
CA ASP A 187 4.90 -6.83 -5.76
C ASP A 187 5.40 -6.83 -7.21
N SER A 188 4.68 -6.21 -8.13
CA SER A 188 5.10 -5.95 -9.51
C SER A 188 4.71 -4.53 -9.90
N LEU A 189 5.60 -3.82 -10.61
CA LEU A 189 5.29 -2.50 -11.17
C LEU A 189 4.43 -2.58 -12.44
N HIS A 190 4.20 -3.78 -12.96
CA HIS A 190 3.26 -4.01 -14.06
C HIS A 190 1.86 -4.25 -13.52
N ASN A 191 0.91 -3.38 -13.89
CA ASN A 191 -0.47 -3.39 -13.40
C ASN A 191 -1.14 -4.77 -13.52
N ASP A 192 -0.94 -5.47 -14.64
CA ASP A 192 -1.62 -6.74 -14.92
C ASP A 192 -0.98 -7.95 -14.22
N GLU A 193 0.26 -7.82 -13.78
CA GLU A 193 0.97 -8.86 -13.03
C GLU A 193 0.87 -8.63 -11.52
N ASN A 194 0.45 -7.44 -11.10
CA ASN A 194 0.35 -7.08 -9.69
C ASN A 194 -0.83 -7.78 -9.00
N LYS A 195 -0.53 -8.66 -8.04
CA LYS A 195 -1.55 -9.45 -7.34
C LYS A 195 -2.49 -8.57 -6.51
N TYR A 196 -1.97 -7.50 -5.91
CA TYR A 196 -2.77 -6.63 -5.05
C TYR A 196 -3.70 -5.76 -5.89
N LEU A 197 -3.23 -5.23 -7.01
CA LEU A 197 -4.08 -4.50 -7.95
C LEU A 197 -5.16 -5.42 -8.54
N SER A 198 -4.83 -6.68 -8.85
CA SER A 198 -5.85 -7.66 -9.25
C SER A 198 -6.89 -7.94 -8.16
N GLU A 199 -6.50 -8.01 -6.89
CA GLU A 199 -7.44 -8.19 -5.77
C GLU A 199 -8.32 -6.95 -5.56
N ILE A 200 -7.75 -5.75 -5.71
CA ILE A 200 -8.49 -4.47 -5.67
C ILE A 200 -9.51 -4.42 -6.81
N ARG A 201 -9.16 -4.82 -8.04
CA ARG A 201 -10.11 -4.91 -9.16
C ARG A 201 -11.26 -5.87 -8.90
N LYS A 202 -11.01 -6.99 -8.21
CA LYS A 202 -12.01 -8.05 -7.98
C LYS A 202 -12.94 -7.76 -6.81
N PHE A 203 -12.38 -7.21 -5.73
CA PHE A 203 -13.04 -7.13 -4.42
C PHE A 203 -13.03 -5.74 -3.80
N GLY A 204 -12.25 -4.82 -4.36
CA GLY A 204 -12.16 -3.43 -3.95
C GLY A 204 -12.79 -2.50 -4.99
N ASP A 205 -12.20 -1.32 -5.12
CA ASP A 205 -12.47 -0.37 -6.19
C ASP A 205 -11.15 0.28 -6.63
N GLU A 206 -10.75 0.01 -7.88
CA GLU A 206 -9.47 0.52 -8.41
C GLU A 206 -9.50 2.04 -8.58
N ALA A 207 -10.65 2.62 -8.96
CA ALA A 207 -10.79 4.07 -9.09
C ALA A 207 -10.54 4.78 -7.75
N THR A 208 -11.08 4.25 -6.65
CA THR A 208 -10.83 4.75 -5.30
C THR A 208 -9.35 4.65 -4.92
N PHE A 209 -8.67 3.53 -5.23
CA PHE A 209 -7.23 3.42 -4.99
C PHE A 209 -6.46 4.54 -5.67
N TRP A 210 -6.71 4.77 -6.96
CA TRP A 210 -6.03 5.83 -7.71
C TRP A 210 -6.43 7.24 -7.23
N SER A 211 -7.67 7.44 -6.75
CA SER A 211 -8.09 8.70 -6.12
C SER A 211 -7.30 8.96 -4.84
N LEU A 212 -7.20 7.98 -3.94
CA LEU A 212 -6.43 8.11 -2.70
C LEU A 212 -4.96 8.44 -2.98
N VAL A 213 -4.38 7.80 -4.01
CA VAL A 213 -3.02 8.08 -4.47
C VAL A 213 -2.89 9.50 -5.04
N ALA A 214 -3.85 9.95 -5.84
CA ALA A 214 -3.87 11.32 -6.37
C ALA A 214 -4.01 12.36 -5.25
N ASP A 215 -4.88 12.11 -4.26
CA ASP A 215 -5.12 13.04 -3.16
C ASP A 215 -3.90 13.16 -2.22
N ASN A 216 -3.23 12.03 -1.95
CA ASN A 216 -2.10 11.98 -1.02
C ASN A 216 -0.76 12.32 -1.66
N TYR A 217 -0.51 11.88 -2.89
CA TYR A 217 0.79 12.04 -3.56
C TYR A 217 0.73 12.97 -4.77
N GLY A 218 -0.45 13.38 -5.24
CA GLY A 218 -0.58 14.26 -6.42
C GLY A 218 -0.50 13.54 -7.77
N TYR A 219 -0.46 12.20 -7.78
CA TYR A 219 -0.30 11.43 -9.03
C TYR A 219 -1.59 11.38 -9.87
N SER A 220 -1.65 12.23 -10.88
CA SER A 220 -2.87 12.48 -11.69
C SER A 220 -2.74 12.14 -13.18
N ALA A 221 -1.91 11.16 -13.55
CA ALA A 221 -1.76 10.71 -14.95
C ALA A 221 -3.09 10.22 -15.56
N GLU A 222 -3.29 10.42 -16.87
CA GLU A 222 -4.47 9.90 -17.60
C GLU A 222 -4.47 8.37 -17.63
N GLU A 223 -3.34 7.78 -18.02
CA GLU A 223 -3.11 6.34 -17.95
C GLU A 223 -2.40 6.00 -16.63
N LYS A 224 -3.13 5.33 -15.72
CA LYS A 224 -2.61 4.99 -14.40
C LYS A 224 -1.66 3.80 -14.47
N SER A 225 -0.47 3.96 -13.92
CA SER A 225 0.62 2.97 -14.00
C SER A 225 1.38 2.92 -12.68
N LEU A 226 1.52 1.72 -12.11
CA LEU A 226 2.29 1.54 -10.87
C LEU A 226 3.78 1.88 -11.06
N LYS A 227 4.31 1.59 -12.25
CA LYS A 227 5.66 1.97 -12.64
C LYS A 227 5.83 3.49 -12.69
N ASP A 228 4.91 4.20 -13.34
CA ASP A 228 4.99 5.67 -13.41
C ASP A 228 4.74 6.31 -12.05
N LEU A 229 3.87 5.73 -11.22
CA LEU A 229 3.73 6.16 -9.82
C LEU A 229 5.05 6.01 -9.06
N MET A 230 5.73 4.86 -9.18
CA MET A 230 7.03 4.65 -8.52
C MET A 230 8.09 5.62 -9.02
N LEU A 231 8.19 5.81 -10.35
CA LEU A 231 9.08 6.81 -10.96
C LEU A 231 8.79 8.21 -10.46
N SER A 232 7.52 8.61 -10.40
CA SER A 232 7.09 9.89 -9.86
C SER A 232 7.50 10.11 -8.40
N LEU A 233 7.33 9.09 -7.55
CA LEU A 233 7.73 9.17 -6.15
C LEU A 233 9.25 9.36 -6.01
N ILE A 234 10.06 8.54 -6.70
CA ILE A 234 11.52 8.60 -6.58
C ILE A 234 12.12 9.82 -7.26
N ILE A 235 11.57 10.29 -8.40
CA ILE A 235 12.04 11.50 -9.08
C ILE A 235 11.72 12.73 -8.25
N THR A 236 10.53 12.79 -7.63
CA THR A 236 10.17 13.89 -6.73
C THR A 236 11.09 13.91 -5.50
N ASN A 237 11.44 12.74 -4.94
CA ASN A 237 12.42 12.66 -3.86
C ASN A 237 13.85 13.04 -4.31
N LEU A 238 14.23 12.66 -5.52
CA LEU A 238 15.52 13.01 -6.10
C LEU A 238 15.64 14.53 -6.32
N GLU A 239 14.61 15.16 -6.89
CA GLU A 239 14.54 16.62 -7.10
C GLU A 239 14.84 17.38 -5.81
N HIS A 240 14.18 16.98 -4.72
CA HIS A 240 14.33 17.62 -3.41
C HIS A 240 15.78 17.64 -2.91
N ASN A 241 16.55 16.61 -3.26
CA ASN A 241 17.94 16.44 -2.81
C ASN A 241 18.98 16.96 -3.81
N LEU A 242 18.58 17.21 -5.06
CA LEU A 242 19.44 17.78 -6.08
C LEU A 242 19.54 19.30 -5.91
N THR A 243 20.70 19.87 -6.26
CA THR A 243 20.87 21.34 -6.28
C THR A 243 20.92 21.92 -7.69
N ILE A 244 20.55 21.12 -8.68
CA ILE A 244 20.46 21.48 -10.09
C ILE A 244 19.07 21.15 -10.61
N GLU A 245 18.70 21.78 -11.72
CA GLU A 245 17.44 21.47 -12.39
C GLU A 245 17.45 20.04 -12.93
N LEU A 246 16.33 19.34 -12.72
CA LEU A 246 16.11 18.02 -13.28
C LEU A 246 16.12 18.06 -14.82
N PRO A 247 16.60 16.98 -15.47
CA PRO A 247 16.44 16.80 -16.92
C PRO A 247 14.99 16.99 -17.35
N THR A 248 14.77 17.66 -18.49
CA THR A 248 13.43 18.00 -19.00
C THR A 248 12.53 16.76 -19.14
N GLU A 249 13.10 15.61 -19.48
CA GLU A 249 12.39 14.34 -19.60
C GLU A 249 11.84 13.83 -18.26
N TRP A 250 12.44 14.20 -17.14
CA TRP A 250 12.04 13.72 -15.81
C TRP A 250 11.07 14.68 -15.12
N GLN A 251 11.02 15.95 -15.56
CA GLN A 251 10.12 16.95 -15.01
C GLN A 251 8.63 16.55 -15.12
N THR A 252 8.28 15.72 -16.11
CA THR A 252 6.90 15.19 -16.27
C THR A 252 6.47 14.25 -15.15
N TYR A 253 7.42 13.73 -14.37
CA TYR A 253 7.15 12.82 -13.26
C TYR A 253 6.98 13.52 -11.91
N LEU A 254 7.22 14.84 -11.84
CA LEU A 254 7.10 15.60 -10.60
C LEU A 254 5.66 15.64 -10.09
N LEU A 255 5.54 15.48 -8.78
CA LEU A 255 4.27 15.37 -8.07
C LEU A 255 3.92 16.64 -7.30
N ASP A 256 2.66 17.08 -7.39
CA ASP A 256 2.17 18.28 -6.70
C ASP A 256 2.24 18.20 -5.15
N ARG A 257 2.33 16.99 -4.58
CA ARG A 257 2.43 16.73 -3.14
C ARG A 257 3.82 16.21 -2.78
N GLU A 258 4.82 17.07 -2.95
CA GLU A 258 6.23 16.74 -2.74
C GLU A 258 6.52 16.15 -1.35
N SER A 259 6.04 16.80 -0.27
CA SER A 259 6.37 16.39 1.10
C SER A 259 5.94 14.96 1.45
N ASN A 260 4.76 14.53 0.99
CA ASN A 260 4.27 13.17 1.25
C ASN A 260 5.07 12.13 0.45
N SER A 261 5.50 12.50 -0.76
CA SER A 261 6.31 11.64 -1.63
C SER A 261 7.72 11.45 -1.09
N ILE A 262 8.35 12.52 -0.59
CA ILE A 262 9.66 12.49 0.06
C ILE A 262 9.60 11.59 1.30
N VAL A 263 8.62 11.82 2.19
CA VAL A 263 8.44 11.02 3.41
C VAL A 263 8.21 9.54 3.08
N PHE A 264 7.40 9.24 2.05
CA PHE A 264 7.17 7.87 1.59
C PHE A 264 8.45 7.16 1.17
N VAL A 265 9.26 7.82 0.32
CA VAL A 265 10.53 7.26 -0.17
C VAL A 265 11.52 7.11 0.98
N ASP A 266 11.68 8.13 1.82
CA ASP A 266 12.57 8.08 2.99
C ASP A 266 12.18 6.96 3.96
N HIS A 267 10.89 6.79 4.26
CA HIS A 267 10.42 5.72 5.13
C HIS A 267 10.66 4.34 4.54
N TRP A 268 10.46 4.16 3.23
CA TRP A 268 10.68 2.87 2.59
C TRP A 268 12.17 2.55 2.46
N MET A 269 12.97 3.49 1.96
CA MET A 269 14.41 3.39 1.82
C MET A 269 15.08 3.00 3.14
N ASN A 270 14.66 3.61 4.26
CA ASN A 270 15.22 3.32 5.58
C ASN A 270 14.49 2.19 6.35
N HIS A 271 13.61 1.43 5.68
CA HIS A 271 12.83 0.39 6.36
C HIS A 271 13.64 -0.90 6.59
N THR A 272 13.74 -1.30 7.86
CA THR A 272 14.56 -2.46 8.30
C THR A 272 14.41 -3.77 7.51
N THR A 273 13.22 -4.07 6.98
CA THR A 273 12.95 -5.32 6.23
C THR A 273 12.61 -5.11 4.76
N ASP A 274 12.28 -3.88 4.38
CA ASP A 274 11.71 -3.60 3.05
C ASP A 274 12.66 -2.79 2.17
N ALA A 275 13.77 -2.30 2.75
CA ALA A 275 14.82 -1.55 2.06
C ALA A 275 15.46 -2.35 0.91
N GLU A 276 15.76 -3.64 1.12
CA GLU A 276 16.33 -4.49 0.06
C GLU A 276 15.41 -4.56 -1.17
N ARG A 277 14.09 -4.63 -0.96
CA ARG A 277 13.13 -4.61 -2.06
C ARG A 277 13.04 -3.24 -2.74
N TYR A 278 13.22 -2.15 -1.98
CA TYR A 278 13.36 -0.81 -2.55
C TYR A 278 14.59 -0.75 -3.46
N ASP A 279 15.74 -1.23 -2.97
CA ASP A 279 17.02 -1.23 -3.69
C ASP A 279 16.93 -1.97 -5.03
N GLU A 280 16.29 -3.14 -5.05
CA GLU A 280 16.02 -3.89 -6.27
C GLU A 280 15.19 -3.09 -7.28
N ILE A 281 14.14 -2.42 -6.81
CA ILE A 281 13.22 -1.66 -7.66
C ILE A 281 13.91 -0.43 -8.23
N VAL A 282 14.58 0.37 -7.40
CA VAL A 282 15.24 1.60 -7.87
C VAL A 282 16.43 1.30 -8.77
N THR A 283 17.13 0.17 -8.57
CA THR A 283 18.20 -0.26 -9.48
C THR A 283 17.64 -0.58 -10.88
N GLN A 284 16.49 -1.23 -10.98
CA GLN A 284 15.84 -1.50 -12.28
C GLN A 284 15.42 -0.19 -12.97
N LEU A 285 14.84 0.74 -12.21
CA LEU A 285 14.40 2.03 -12.75
C LEU A 285 15.59 2.95 -13.11
N GLU A 286 16.72 2.86 -12.41
CA GLU A 286 17.95 3.60 -12.71
C GLU A 286 18.42 3.36 -14.15
N GLU A 287 18.44 2.10 -14.58
CA GLU A 287 18.87 1.71 -15.92
C GLU A 287 17.98 2.32 -17.01
N GLU A 288 16.67 2.35 -16.75
CA GLU A 288 15.70 2.93 -17.68
C GLU A 288 15.80 4.46 -17.77
N LEU A 289 16.06 5.12 -16.63
CA LEU A 289 16.29 6.56 -16.56
C LEU A 289 17.60 6.98 -17.24
N LYS A 290 18.53 6.04 -17.47
CA LYS A 290 19.88 6.32 -17.99
C LYS A 290 20.59 7.40 -17.17
N LEU A 291 20.40 7.36 -15.84
CA LEU A 291 20.96 8.36 -14.92
C LEU A 291 22.49 8.50 -15.07
N LYS A 292 23.18 7.42 -15.46
CA LYS A 292 24.61 7.42 -15.77
C LYS A 292 25.03 8.43 -16.85
N ASP A 293 24.19 8.65 -17.86
CA ASP A 293 24.51 9.56 -18.95
C ASP A 293 24.41 11.02 -18.48
N TYR A 294 23.44 11.33 -17.62
CA TYR A 294 23.25 12.66 -17.06
C TYR A 294 24.29 13.02 -15.99
N ILE A 295 24.58 12.10 -15.07
CA ILE A 295 25.50 12.36 -13.94
C ILE A 295 26.94 12.64 -14.41
N ALA A 296 27.31 12.22 -15.63
CA ALA A 296 28.60 12.50 -16.22
C ALA A 296 28.87 14.02 -16.35
N ASP A 297 27.82 14.80 -16.65
CA ASP A 297 27.90 16.25 -16.90
C ASP A 297 27.66 17.09 -15.63
N TRP A 298 27.17 16.50 -14.54
CA TRP A 298 26.86 17.20 -13.28
C TRP A 298 28.11 17.44 -12.43
N GLU A 299 28.14 18.45 -11.57
CA GLU A 299 29.22 18.63 -10.59
C GLU A 299 28.96 17.83 -9.31
N LEU A 300 30.01 17.44 -8.59
CA LEU A 300 29.86 16.60 -7.37
C LEU A 300 28.95 17.25 -6.32
N LYS A 301 28.99 18.59 -6.19
CA LYS A 301 28.17 19.33 -5.23
C LYS A 301 26.67 19.18 -5.51
N ASP A 302 26.30 18.90 -6.77
CA ASP A 302 24.93 18.96 -7.25
C ASP A 302 24.07 17.79 -6.76
N TYR A 303 24.72 16.66 -6.46
CA TYR A 303 24.07 15.41 -6.05
C TYR A 303 24.70 14.82 -4.78
N LEU A 304 25.52 15.59 -4.06
CA LEU A 304 26.21 15.13 -2.84
C LEU A 304 25.22 14.63 -1.76
N GLN A 305 24.02 15.21 -1.71
CA GLN A 305 22.98 14.85 -0.76
C GLN A 305 22.08 13.71 -1.25
N CYS A 306 22.12 13.35 -2.53
CA CYS A 306 21.23 12.35 -3.12
C CYS A 306 21.64 10.93 -2.74
N ASP A 307 20.67 10.11 -2.34
CA ASP A 307 20.85 8.71 -1.99
C ASP A 307 19.70 7.82 -2.49
N THR A 308 18.90 8.34 -3.42
CA THR A 308 17.83 7.59 -4.09
C THR A 308 18.39 6.42 -4.93
N PHE A 309 19.53 6.62 -5.59
CA PHE A 309 20.15 5.64 -6.49
C PHE A 309 21.59 5.32 -6.08
N LYS A 310 21.98 4.05 -6.27
CA LYS A 310 23.31 3.53 -5.95
C LYS A 310 24.43 4.22 -6.74
N ILE A 311 24.15 4.63 -7.98
CA ILE A 311 25.12 5.28 -8.86
C ILE A 311 25.73 6.57 -8.31
N PHE A 312 25.04 7.27 -7.40
CA PHE A 312 25.59 8.46 -6.76
C PHE A 312 26.89 8.13 -6.00
N ASP A 313 26.90 7.09 -5.16
CA ASP A 313 28.09 6.70 -4.42
C ASP A 313 29.19 6.18 -5.33
N VAL A 314 28.85 5.35 -6.33
CA VAL A 314 29.81 4.88 -7.35
C VAL A 314 30.51 6.06 -8.04
N THR A 315 29.73 7.09 -8.40
CA THR A 315 30.27 8.26 -9.11
C THR A 315 31.08 9.17 -8.19
N ILE A 316 30.65 9.37 -6.94
CA ILE A 316 31.40 10.14 -5.93
C ILE A 316 32.75 9.48 -5.66
N ILE A 317 32.76 8.17 -5.43
CA ILE A 317 33.98 7.38 -5.19
C ILE A 317 34.97 7.55 -6.35
N ASN A 318 34.52 7.30 -7.59
CA ASN A 318 35.36 7.43 -8.77
C ASN A 318 35.90 8.85 -8.95
N ARG A 319 35.11 9.89 -8.65
CA ARG A 319 35.57 11.28 -8.72
C ARG A 319 36.63 11.61 -7.68
N ILE A 320 36.47 11.16 -6.44
CA ILE A 320 37.50 11.35 -5.40
C ILE A 320 38.80 10.67 -5.83
N ILE A 321 38.73 9.42 -6.30
CA ILE A 321 39.90 8.65 -6.75
C ILE A 321 40.61 9.37 -7.92
N ASN A 322 39.87 9.75 -8.96
CA ASN A 322 40.43 10.47 -10.10
C ASN A 322 41.07 11.79 -9.69
N ASN A 323 40.48 12.51 -8.74
CA ASN A 323 41.05 13.77 -8.26
C ASN A 323 42.35 13.54 -7.48
N LEU A 324 42.40 12.52 -6.62
CA LEU A 324 43.61 12.14 -5.88
C LEU A 324 44.76 11.74 -6.82
N LEU A 325 44.46 10.97 -7.86
CA LEU A 325 45.46 10.53 -8.85
C LEU A 325 45.99 11.66 -9.74
N ASN A 326 45.22 12.74 -9.93
CA ASN A 326 45.61 13.92 -10.70
C ASN A 326 46.26 15.02 -9.84
N ASP A 327 46.75 14.68 -8.65
CA ASP A 327 47.40 15.60 -7.69
C ASP A 327 46.53 16.82 -7.33
N LEU A 328 45.20 16.66 -7.28
CA LEU A 328 44.29 17.69 -6.74
C LEU A 328 44.26 17.61 -5.22
N ASP A 329 44.97 18.53 -4.58
CA ASP A 329 45.24 18.54 -3.14
C ASP A 329 44.09 19.11 -2.29
N ASP A 330 42.84 18.71 -2.54
CA ASP A 330 41.65 19.16 -1.79
C ASP A 330 41.22 18.12 -0.72
N PHE A 331 42.21 17.64 0.04
CA PHE A 331 42.05 16.49 0.93
C PHE A 331 40.98 16.68 2.02
N ASP A 332 40.89 17.88 2.60
CA ASP A 332 39.92 18.17 3.67
C ASP A 332 38.49 18.13 3.14
N ARG A 333 38.27 18.64 1.91
CA ARG A 333 36.98 18.53 1.23
C ARG A 333 36.61 17.08 0.94
N TYR A 334 37.57 16.24 0.52
CA TYR A 334 37.27 14.82 0.28
C TYR A 334 36.88 14.11 1.57
N GLN A 335 37.51 14.43 2.71
CA GLN A 335 37.11 13.89 4.00
C GLN A 335 35.73 14.38 4.44
N GLU A 336 35.39 15.64 4.17
CA GLU A 336 34.04 16.18 4.40
C GLU A 336 32.98 15.45 3.56
N ILE A 337 33.26 15.23 2.27
CA ILE A 337 32.39 14.45 1.37
C ILE A 337 32.14 13.04 1.95
N ILE A 338 33.20 12.33 2.36
CA ILE A 338 33.08 11.01 2.99
C ILE A 338 32.22 11.08 4.26
N SER A 339 32.40 12.13 5.08
CA SER A 339 31.61 12.33 6.29
C SER A 339 30.12 12.56 6.01
N ILE A 340 29.78 13.26 4.92
CA ILE A 340 28.39 13.44 4.48
C ILE A 340 27.81 12.12 4.00
N ARG A 341 28.55 11.36 3.19
CA ARG A 341 28.08 10.07 2.64
C ARG A 341 27.84 9.02 3.72
N ARG A 342 28.56 9.06 4.84
CA ARG A 342 28.36 8.14 5.99
C ARG A 342 26.93 8.07 6.54
N THR A 343 26.12 9.10 6.32
CA THR A 343 24.74 9.16 6.82
C THR A 343 23.69 8.79 5.76
N LYS A 344 24.12 8.35 4.58
CA LYS A 344 23.27 8.11 3.42
C LYS A 344 22.98 6.63 3.25
N HIS A 345 21.84 6.32 2.62
CA HIS A 345 21.30 4.97 2.48
C HIS A 345 22.32 3.92 2.01
N TRP A 346 22.96 4.18 0.87
CA TRP A 346 23.89 3.24 0.24
C TRP A 346 25.27 3.15 0.92
N TYR A 347 25.55 3.94 1.96
CA TYR A 347 26.88 3.94 2.59
C TYR A 347 27.30 2.56 3.09
N GLN A 348 26.36 1.78 3.62
CA GLN A 348 26.69 0.47 4.19
C GLN A 348 27.36 -0.43 3.16
N GLU A 349 26.85 -0.44 1.91
CA GLU A 349 27.41 -1.20 0.79
C GLU A 349 28.79 -0.68 0.39
N PHE A 350 29.01 0.63 0.40
CA PHE A 350 30.29 1.26 0.02
C PHE A 350 31.23 1.57 1.18
N SER A 351 30.92 1.10 2.38
CA SER A 351 31.62 1.51 3.61
C SER A 351 33.11 1.18 3.55
N ALA A 352 33.46 -0.01 3.04
CA ALA A 352 34.85 -0.42 2.83
C ALA A 352 35.58 0.45 1.80
N ALA A 353 34.89 0.85 0.72
CA ALA A 353 35.45 1.73 -0.32
C ALA A 353 35.76 3.12 0.25
N TYR A 354 34.80 3.72 0.96
CA TYR A 354 34.99 5.03 1.58
C TYR A 354 36.06 5.01 2.69
N GLU A 355 36.14 3.94 3.48
CA GLU A 355 37.20 3.78 4.46
C GLU A 355 38.58 3.68 3.79
N ALA A 356 38.71 2.89 2.71
CA ALA A 356 39.95 2.80 1.96
C ALA A 356 40.36 4.17 1.41
N ILE A 357 39.44 4.90 0.78
CA ILE A 357 39.72 6.25 0.24
C ILE A 357 40.12 7.22 1.37
N TYR A 358 39.48 7.16 2.53
CA TYR A 358 39.85 7.98 3.69
C TYR A 358 41.32 7.74 4.10
N TRP A 359 41.75 6.48 4.18
CA TRP A 359 43.13 6.15 4.53
C TRP A 359 44.12 6.44 3.41
N ALA A 360 43.70 6.34 2.15
CA ALA A 360 44.50 6.82 1.02
C ALA A 360 44.73 8.33 1.10
N ILE A 361 43.70 9.13 1.42
CA ILE A 361 43.84 10.57 1.63
C ILE A 361 44.90 10.87 2.72
N GLU A 362 44.87 10.15 3.85
CA GLU A 362 45.89 10.29 4.90
C GLU A 362 47.30 9.90 4.41
N LEU A 363 47.42 8.87 3.56
CA LEU A 363 48.69 8.54 2.90
C LEU A 363 49.18 9.66 1.99
N PHE A 364 48.34 10.21 1.11
CA PHE A 364 48.69 11.32 0.24
C PHE A 364 49.09 12.57 1.04
N LYS A 365 48.35 12.90 2.13
CA LYS A 365 48.70 13.98 3.06
C LYS A 365 50.10 13.80 3.63
N THR A 366 50.40 12.64 4.20
CA THR A 366 51.73 12.37 4.78
C THR A 366 52.83 12.33 3.72
N GLN A 367 52.56 11.74 2.56
CA GLN A 367 53.48 11.71 1.44
C GLN A 367 53.86 13.12 0.96
N LYS A 368 52.91 14.05 0.94
CA LYS A 368 53.13 15.46 0.61
C LYS A 368 53.97 16.18 1.66
N ILE A 369 53.67 15.99 2.96
CA ILE A 369 54.46 16.56 4.06
C ILE A 369 55.94 16.14 3.96
N TYR A 370 56.19 14.89 3.59
CA TYR A 370 57.55 14.33 3.47
C TYR A 370 58.14 14.40 2.06
N ASN A 371 57.51 15.07 1.10
CA ASN A 371 57.95 15.16 -0.30
C ASN A 371 58.35 13.79 -0.91
N LYS A 372 57.55 12.75 -0.65
CA LYS A 372 57.80 11.36 -1.09
C LYS A 372 59.15 10.78 -0.64
N ARG A 373 59.77 11.30 0.43
CA ARG A 373 61.11 10.89 0.89
C ARG A 373 61.19 10.76 2.40
N ILE A 374 61.71 9.63 2.86
CA ILE A 374 62.20 9.49 4.23
C ILE A 374 63.64 10.00 4.25
N LYS A 375 63.94 10.96 5.12
CA LYS A 375 65.29 11.52 5.23
C LYS A 375 66.24 10.47 5.81
N GLN A 376 67.46 10.44 5.30
CA GLN A 376 68.51 9.62 5.88
C GLN A 376 69.04 10.31 7.13
N GLU A 377 68.86 9.68 8.30
CA GLU A 377 69.16 10.24 9.61
C GLU A 377 69.91 9.24 10.48
N GLN A 378 70.46 9.72 11.61
CA GLN A 378 71.04 8.82 12.61
C GLN A 378 69.95 7.90 13.18
N ALA A 379 70.33 6.69 13.60
CA ALA A 379 69.37 5.67 14.04
C ALA A 379 68.42 6.14 15.15
N ASN A 380 68.92 6.90 16.13
CA ASN A 380 68.09 7.45 17.22
C ASN A 380 67.08 8.49 16.72
N ASP A 381 67.48 9.35 15.78
CA ASP A 381 66.61 10.38 15.21
C ASP A 381 65.52 9.76 14.33
N LEU A 382 65.87 8.75 13.54
CA LEU A 382 64.92 7.98 12.74
C LEU A 382 63.89 7.26 13.64
N PHE A 383 64.33 6.66 14.74
CA PHE A 383 63.44 5.99 15.69
C PHE A 383 62.48 6.96 16.36
N ASN A 384 62.98 8.12 16.81
CA ASN A 384 62.14 9.16 17.39
C ASN A 384 61.10 9.68 16.38
N ARG A 385 61.52 9.98 15.14
CA ARG A 385 60.58 10.37 14.07
C ARG A 385 59.57 9.29 13.74
N TYR A 386 59.94 8.01 13.80
CA TYR A 386 58.96 6.97 13.57
C TYR A 386 57.83 7.04 14.61
N ILE A 387 58.17 7.13 15.88
CA ILE A 387 57.21 7.18 16.98
C ILE A 387 56.32 8.43 16.93
N THR A 388 56.85 9.57 16.48
CA THR A 388 56.06 10.82 16.45
C THR A 388 55.32 11.05 15.14
N GLU A 389 55.86 10.54 14.02
CA GLU A 389 55.52 11.00 12.68
C GLU A 389 55.31 9.85 11.69
N TYR A 390 56.33 9.04 11.39
CA TYR A 390 56.25 8.05 10.31
C TYR A 390 55.30 6.88 10.59
N HIS A 391 55.00 6.59 11.86
CA HIS A 391 53.97 5.61 12.22
C HIS A 391 52.58 5.99 11.69
N LEU A 392 52.30 7.28 11.43
CA LEU A 392 51.04 7.72 10.84
C LEU A 392 50.90 7.23 9.39
N THR A 393 51.99 7.28 8.62
CA THR A 393 52.04 6.71 7.27
C THR A 393 51.89 5.19 7.30
N ASP A 394 52.58 4.48 8.21
CA ASP A 394 52.42 3.03 8.38
C ASP A 394 50.99 2.66 8.80
N LYS A 395 50.39 3.42 9.72
CA LYS A 395 48.99 3.25 10.15
C LYS A 395 48.04 3.43 8.98
N ALA A 396 48.18 4.51 8.21
CA ALA A 396 47.32 4.78 7.06
C ALA A 396 47.47 3.69 5.99
N TYR A 397 48.69 3.22 5.73
CA TYR A 397 48.97 2.09 4.83
C TYR A 397 48.24 0.82 5.27
N ARG A 398 48.42 0.40 6.53
CA ARG A 398 47.79 -0.83 7.04
C ARG A 398 46.27 -0.72 7.06
N LYS A 399 45.73 0.45 7.37
CA LYS A 399 44.29 0.69 7.41
C LYS A 399 43.68 0.74 6.01
N PHE A 400 44.38 1.31 5.04
CA PHE A 400 44.02 1.23 3.63
C PHE A 400 43.88 -0.23 3.19
N TYR A 401 44.92 -1.05 3.37
CA TYR A 401 44.87 -2.46 2.98
C TYR A 401 43.81 -3.26 3.74
N ALA A 402 43.63 -2.99 5.03
CA ALA A 402 42.56 -3.63 5.81
C ALA A 402 41.16 -3.28 5.28
N ALA A 403 40.94 -2.05 4.80
CA ALA A 403 39.68 -1.67 4.15
C ALA A 403 39.58 -2.29 2.75
N TYR A 404 40.65 -2.24 1.94
CA TYR A 404 40.76 -2.85 0.62
C TYR A 404 40.43 -4.35 0.63
N ASP A 405 40.93 -5.08 1.62
CA ASP A 405 40.67 -6.51 1.76
C ASP A 405 39.20 -6.84 2.06
N ASN A 406 38.45 -5.88 2.60
CA ASN A 406 37.01 -6.01 2.89
C ASN A 406 36.11 -5.49 1.76
N LEU A 407 36.66 -4.94 0.67
CA LEU A 407 35.84 -4.57 -0.48
C LEU A 407 35.32 -5.81 -1.20
N GLU A 408 34.02 -5.82 -1.50
CA GLU A 408 33.40 -6.82 -2.37
C GLU A 408 33.86 -6.65 -3.82
N ASP A 409 33.79 -5.41 -4.34
CA ASP A 409 34.29 -5.04 -5.65
C ASP A 409 35.62 -4.29 -5.52
N LYS A 410 36.72 -5.02 -5.75
CA LYS A 410 38.08 -4.46 -5.70
C LYS A 410 38.41 -3.58 -6.91
N ASP A 411 37.71 -3.75 -8.03
CA ASP A 411 37.97 -2.98 -9.25
C ASP A 411 37.58 -1.51 -9.06
N LEU A 412 36.61 -1.23 -8.19
CA LEU A 412 36.15 0.13 -7.86
C LEU A 412 37.28 1.06 -7.42
N ILE A 413 38.29 0.54 -6.72
CA ILE A 413 39.41 1.35 -6.20
C ILE A 413 40.79 0.84 -6.63
N LEU A 414 40.86 -0.07 -7.61
CA LEU A 414 42.11 -0.73 -8.02
C LEU A 414 43.21 0.22 -8.51
N ASN A 415 42.82 1.37 -9.06
CA ASN A 415 43.76 2.37 -9.59
C ASN A 415 44.37 3.28 -8.52
N LEU A 416 43.83 3.26 -7.29
CA LEU A 416 44.29 4.05 -6.15
C LEU A 416 45.45 3.35 -5.44
#